data_AF-B1WPB9-F1
#
_entry.id   AF-B1WPB9-F1
#
_cell.length_a   1.000
_cell.length_b   1.000
_cell.length_c   1.000
_cell.angle_alpha   90.00
_cell.angle_beta   90.00
_cell.angle_gamma   90.00
#
_symmetry.space_group_name_H-M   'P 1'
#
loop_
_entity.id
_entity.type
_entity.pdbx_description
1 polymer ?
#
loop_
_entity_poly.entity_id
_entity_poly.type
_entity_poly.pdbx_seq_one_letter_code
_entity_poly.pdbx_strand_id
1 'polypeptide(L)' 'MITERFSAVMENNSISTEFSQFLQQEMALSRDDLAVVINNQRQPGDPIPMLLWQYGLISVTQLQRIWDWLDAQVYFQFP' A
#
# COMPACT_ATOMS: atom_id res chain seq x y z
N MET A 1 9.20 -6.93 -18.79
CA MET A 1 8.82 -5.50 -18.76
C MET A 1 7.83 -5.21 -17.63
N ILE A 2 8.03 -5.80 -16.44
CA ILE A 2 7.17 -5.56 -15.26
C ILE A 2 7.88 -4.62 -14.27
N THR A 3 9.21 -4.59 -14.28
CA THR A 3 10.04 -3.79 -13.36
C THR A 3 9.83 -2.27 -13.46
N GLU A 4 9.54 -1.73 -14.64
CA GLU A 4 9.52 -0.26 -14.81
C GLU A 4 8.26 0.40 -14.22
N ARG A 5 7.13 -0.31 -14.17
CA ARG A 5 5.88 0.21 -13.59
C ARG A 5 5.90 0.16 -12.06
N PHE A 6 6.56 -0.84 -11.47
CA PHE A 6 6.70 -0.94 -10.02
C PHE A 6 7.66 0.10 -9.45
N SER A 7 8.75 0.46 -10.15
CA SER A 7 9.71 1.47 -9.67
C SER A 7 9.09 2.87 -9.48
N ALA A 8 8.17 3.29 -10.36
CA ALA A 8 7.54 4.61 -10.26
C ALA A 8 6.54 4.72 -9.10
N VAL A 9 5.85 3.63 -8.75
CA VAL A 9 4.97 3.59 -7.56
C VAL A 9 5.78 3.56 -6.26
N MET A 10 6.96 2.93 -6.25
CA MET A 10 7.76 2.75 -5.03
C MET A 10 8.60 3.98 -4.63
N GLU A 11 8.62 5.06 -5.42
CA GLU A 11 9.39 6.27 -5.10
C GLU A 11 8.67 7.23 -4.12
N ASN A 12 7.38 6.99 -3.82
CA ASN A 12 6.61 7.75 -2.83
C ASN A 12 6.43 6.97 -1.52
N ASN A 13 7.52 6.73 -0.78
CA ASN A 13 7.49 5.98 0.49
C ASN A 13 6.94 6.78 1.69
N SER A 14 6.08 7.76 1.46
CA SER A 14 5.27 8.40 2.50
C SER A 14 3.87 7.83 2.37
N ILE A 15 3.32 7.26 3.45
CA ILE A 15 1.88 6.96 3.48
C ILE A 15 1.15 8.29 3.29
N SER A 16 0.66 8.52 2.07
CA SER A 16 -0.19 9.67 1.77
C SER A 16 -1.43 9.57 2.66
N THR A 17 -1.93 10.72 3.11
CA THR A 17 -3.13 10.78 3.97
C THR A 17 -4.29 9.98 3.35
N GLU A 18 -4.47 10.07 2.04
CA GLU A 18 -5.49 9.33 1.29
C GLU A 18 -5.33 7.82 1.38
N PHE A 19 -4.10 7.31 1.28
CA PHE A 19 -3.83 5.88 1.41
C PHE A 19 -4.14 5.39 2.83
N SER A 20 -3.77 6.15 3.86
CA SER A 20 -4.12 5.83 5.24
C SER A 20 -5.63 5.81 5.49
N GLN A 21 -6.37 6.71 4.84
CA GLN A 21 -7.83 6.80 4.96
C GLN A 21 -8.51 5.63 4.26
N PHE A 22 -8.04 5.27 3.06
CA PHE A 22 -8.49 4.09 2.35
C PHE A 22 -8.29 2.82 3.18
N LEU A 23 -7.10 2.60 3.74
CA LEU A 23 -6.85 1.43 4.60
C LEU A 23 -7.75 1.41 5.85
N GLN A 24 -8.01 2.55 6.47
CA GLN A 24 -8.90 2.62 7.63
C GLN A 24 -10.38 2.40 7.26
N GLN A 25 -10.85 2.92 6.14
CA GLN A 25 -12.26 2.87 5.73
C GLN A 25 -12.62 1.58 4.98
N GLU A 26 -11.81 1.21 3.98
CA GLU A 26 -12.10 0.09 3.08
C GLU A 26 -11.52 -1.24 3.58
N MET A 27 -10.39 -1.20 4.30
CA MET A 27 -9.74 -2.41 4.84
C MET A 27 -10.05 -2.65 6.32
N ALA A 28 -10.74 -1.71 6.98
CA ALA A 28 -10.99 -1.72 8.43
C ALA A 28 -9.72 -1.87 9.27
N LEU A 29 -8.58 -1.44 8.75
CA LEU A 29 -7.30 -1.52 9.45
C LEU A 29 -7.23 -0.39 10.49
N SER A 30 -6.87 -0.75 11.72
CA SER A 30 -6.64 0.26 12.75
C SER A 30 -5.29 0.93 12.55
N ARG A 31 -5.15 2.14 13.09
CA ARG A 31 -3.87 2.86 13.07
C ARG A 31 -2.75 2.03 13.72
N ASP A 32 -3.07 1.26 14.74
CA ASP A 32 -2.13 0.34 15.40
C ASP A 32 -1.62 -0.76 14.45
N ASP A 33 -2.49 -1.36 13.63
CA ASP A 33 -2.08 -2.37 12.64
C ASP A 33 -1.12 -1.78 11.60
N LEU A 34 -1.43 -0.57 11.13
CA LEU A 34 -0.55 0.17 10.23
C LEU A 34 0.78 0.51 10.89
N ALA A 35 0.75 0.94 12.15
CA ALA A 35 1.95 1.26 12.91
C ALA A 35 2.86 0.05 13.11
N VAL A 36 2.31 -1.15 13.35
CA VAL A 36 3.08 -2.39 13.45
C VAL A 36 3.86 -2.64 12.15
N VAL A 37 3.21 -2.46 11.00
CA VAL A 37 3.84 -2.66 9.70
C VAL A 37 4.93 -1.62 9.44
N ILE A 38 4.66 -0.34 9.71
CA ILE A 38 5.59 0.77 9.49
C ILE A 38 6.83 0.62 10.38
N ASN A 39 6.64 0.31 11.66
CA ASN A 39 7.74 0.15 12.62
C ASN A 39 8.57 -1.12 12.33
N ASN A 40 7.95 -2.15 11.77
CA ASN A 40 8.64 -3.39 11.39
C ASN A 40 9.05 -3.44 9.90
N GLN A 41 9.06 -2.30 9.19
CA GLN A 41 9.64 -2.24 7.84
C GLN A 41 11.12 -2.57 7.94
N ARG A 42 11.55 -3.64 7.27
CA ARG A 42 12.95 -4.06 7.28
C ARG A 42 13.81 -3.18 6.37
N GLN A 43 13.24 -2.71 5.26
CA GLN A 43 13.93 -1.80 4.35
C GLN A 43 13.06 -0.58 4.06
N PRO A 44 13.64 0.63 4.05
CA PRO A 44 12.96 1.81 3.54
C PRO A 44 12.69 1.59 2.04
N GLY A 45 11.42 1.40 1.69
CA GLY A 45 10.98 1.04 0.33
C GLY A 45 10.29 -0.31 0.22
N ASP A 46 10.17 -1.08 1.32
CA ASP A 46 9.30 -2.26 1.31
C ASP A 46 7.83 -1.81 1.14
N PRO A 47 7.11 -2.34 0.12
CA PRO A 47 5.75 -1.93 -0.15
C PRO A 47 4.84 -2.29 1.02
N ILE A 48 4.23 -1.27 1.63
CA ILE A 48 3.24 -1.42 2.71
C ILE A 48 2.17 -2.48 2.40
N PRO A 49 1.60 -2.58 1.17
CA PRO A 49 0.64 -3.63 0.84
C PRO A 49 1.19 -5.05 1.03
N MET A 50 2.43 -5.31 0.61
CA MET A 50 3.07 -6.63 0.78
C MET A 50 3.24 -6.98 2.25
N LEU A 51 3.67 -5.99 3.04
CA LEU A 51 3.89 -6.21 4.46
C LEU A 51 2.58 -6.50 5.17
N LEU A 52 1.51 -5.75 4.90
CA LEU A 52 0.18 -6.01 5.45
C LEU A 52 -0.26 -7.46 5.20
N TRP A 53 -0.03 -7.99 3.99
CA TRP A 53 -0.34 -9.37 3.67
C TRP A 53 0.59 -10.37 4.37
N GLN A 54 1.89 -10.08 4.44
CA GLN A 54 2.88 -10.93 5.11
C GLN A 54 2.63 -11.06 6.62
N TYR A 55 2.13 -9.98 7.26
CA TYR A 55 1.70 -9.99 8.66
C TYR A 55 0.30 -10.61 8.85
N GLY A 56 -0.40 -10.97 7.78
CA GLY A 56 -1.76 -11.52 7.85
C GLY A 56 -2.83 -10.51 8.25
N LEU A 57 -2.54 -9.21 8.16
CA LEU A 57 -3.48 -8.13 8.48
C LEU A 57 -4.54 -7.96 7.39
N ILE A 58 -4.23 -8.41 6.16
CA ILE A 58 -5.15 -8.37 5.03
C ILE A 58 -5.16 -9.71 4.27
N SER A 59 -6.29 -9.99 3.63
CA SER A 59 -6.42 -11.11 2.69
C SER A 59 -5.84 -10.79 1.31
N VAL A 60 -5.60 -11.82 0.49
CA VAL A 60 -5.18 -11.65 -0.92
C VAL A 60 -6.18 -10.80 -1.72
N THR A 61 -7.48 -10.94 -1.44
CA THR A 61 -8.52 -10.12 -2.09
C THR A 61 -8.40 -8.65 -1.73
N GLN A 62 -8.13 -8.35 -0.46
CA GLN A 62 -7.89 -6.99 0.02
C GLN A 62 -6.58 -6.41 -0.54
N LEU A 63 -5.52 -7.22 -0.59
CA LEU A 63 -4.27 -6.87 -1.25
C LEU A 63 -4.52 -6.45 -2.71
N GLN A 64 -5.31 -7.22 -3.44
CA GLN A 64 -5.65 -6.90 -4.83
C GLN A 64 -6.42 -5.58 -4.95
N ARG A 65 -7.35 -5.27 -4.02
CA ARG A 65 -8.06 -3.97 -4.01
C ARG A 65 -7.12 -2.81 -3.71
N ILE A 66 -6.14 -2.99 -2.83
CA ILE A 66 -5.11 -1.98 -2.56
C ILE A 66 -4.32 -1.70 -3.84
N TRP A 67 -3.93 -2.73 -4.60
CA TRP A 67 -3.24 -2.57 -5.87
C TRP A 67 -4.08 -1.84 -6.92
N ASP A 68 -5.36 -2.21 -7.05
CA ASP A 68 -6.31 -1.55 -7.95
C ASP A 68 -6.47 -0.06 -7.63
N TRP A 69 -6.58 0.27 -6.34
CA TRP A 69 -6.63 1.66 -5.88
C TRP A 69 -5.35 2.42 -6.19
N LEU A 70 -4.18 1.82 -5.94
CA LEU A 70 -2.88 2.43 -6.26
C LEU A 70 -2.71 2.68 -7.77
N ASP A 71 -3.15 1.73 -8.61
CA ASP A 71 -3.10 1.91 -10.06
C ASP A 71 -4.05 3.01 -10.53
N ALA A 72 -5.24 3.11 -9.93
CA ALA A 72 -6.19 4.20 -10.20
C ALA A 72 -5.63 5.58 -9.86
N GLN A 73 -4.81 5.71 -8.80
CA GLN A 73 -4.11 6.95 -8.47
C GLN A 73 -3.10 7.34 -9.57
N VAL A 74 -2.37 6.37 -10.12
CA VAL A 74 -1.40 6.60 -11.20
C VAL A 74 -2.10 6.91 -12.53
N TYR A 75 -3.24 6.26 -12.79
CA TYR A 75 -4.04 6.47 -13.99
C TYR A 75 -4.62 7.88 -14.08
N PHE A 76 -4.90 8.52 -12.93
CA PHE A 76 -5.40 9.90 -12.89
C PHE A 76 -4.35 10.95 -13.28
N GLN A 77 -3.05 10.60 -13.27
CA GLN A 77 -1.96 11.54 -13.56
C GLN A 77 -1.65 11.70 -15.07
N PHE A 78 -2.21 10.87 -15.94
CA PHE A 78 -2.01 10.98 -17.39
C PHE A 78 -3.36 10.88 -18.14
N PRO A 79 -3.99 12.01 -18.52
CA PRO A 79 -5.11 12.05 -19.45
C PRO A 79 -4.69 11.74 -20.91
#